data_AF-A0A1Y2AYJ4-F1
#
_entry.id   AF-A0A1Y2AYJ4-F1
#
_cell.length_a   1.000
_cell.length_b   1.000
_cell.length_c   1.000
_cell.angle_alpha   90.00
_cell.angle_beta   90.00
_cell.angle_gamma   90.00
#
_symmetry.space_group_name_H-M   'P 1'
#
loop_
_entity.id
_entity.type
_entity.pdbx_description
1 polymer ?
#
loop_
_entity_poly.entity_id
_entity_poly.type
_entity_poly.pdbx_seq_one_letter_code
_entity_poly.pdbx_strand_id
1 'polypeptide(L)'
;MSYGGLIGKFSNNWGSCFSCTLSQGVDSQAMSTRTVDIPADVKDELKKFRFAHRKGSSALSVKIVKSSLTMAVDEELKDMSVEEIADELPENSPRYVVLSYELKHKDGRISNPLLLINWAPSGSPTDLMTLHASSLSYFQQTAEVAKVLEVREGAEGLTTEAVDAKLLAN
;
A
#
# COMPACT_ATOMS: atom_id res chain seq x y z
N MET A 1 54.92 -55.81 15.64
CA MET A 1 55.09 -55.75 17.11
C MET A 1 54.05 -54.79 17.67
N SER A 2 53.47 -55.20 18.78
CA SER A 2 52.25 -54.71 19.43
C SER A 2 52.35 -53.28 19.96
N TYR A 3 51.29 -52.47 19.78
CA TYR A 3 50.82 -51.42 20.71
C TYR A 3 49.31 -51.27 20.39
N GLY A 4 48.37 -51.71 21.24
CA GLY A 4 47.94 -51.04 22.47
C GLY A 4 47.21 -49.75 22.10
N GLY A 5 45.88 -49.68 21.96
CA GLY A 5 44.89 -49.90 23.00
C GLY A 5 44.62 -48.58 23.74
N LEU A 6 43.45 -47.96 23.55
CA LEU A 6 42.70 -47.22 24.58
C LEU A 6 41.33 -46.73 24.05
N ILE A 7 40.32 -47.41 24.57
CA ILE A 7 38.91 -47.07 24.68
C ILE A 7 38.72 -45.81 25.54
N GLY A 8 37.90 -44.87 25.06
CA GLY A 8 37.43 -43.71 25.82
C GLY A 8 35.99 -43.36 25.46
N LYS A 9 35.04 -43.83 26.28
CA LYS A 9 33.64 -43.37 26.30
C LYS A 9 33.54 -42.10 27.13
N PHE A 10 32.88 -41.04 26.63
CA PHE A 10 32.24 -39.97 27.41
C PHE A 10 31.16 -39.34 26.52
N SER A 11 29.89 -39.73 26.64
CA SER A 11 28.88 -39.21 27.59
C SER A 11 28.58 -37.71 27.42
N ASN A 12 27.50 -37.46 26.67
CA ASN A 12 26.47 -36.44 26.82
C ASN A 12 26.77 -35.19 27.68
N ASN A 13 26.67 -34.01 27.07
CA ASN A 13 26.15 -32.84 27.78
C ASN A 13 25.38 -31.91 26.82
N TRP A 14 24.04 -32.01 26.88
CA TRP A 14 23.13 -30.96 26.45
C TRP A 14 23.10 -29.91 27.56
N GLY A 15 23.40 -28.65 27.25
CA GLY A 15 23.34 -27.60 28.25
C GLY A 15 23.73 -26.23 27.72
N SER A 16 22.71 -25.50 27.27
CA SER A 16 22.51 -24.07 27.58
C SER A 16 23.73 -23.15 27.42
N CYS A 17 23.91 -22.61 26.21
CA CYS A 17 24.58 -21.31 26.08
C CYS A 17 23.52 -20.21 26.05
N PHE A 18 23.27 -19.69 27.25
CA PHE A 18 22.83 -18.36 27.60
C PHE A 18 22.58 -17.37 26.45
N SER A 19 21.34 -16.86 26.43
CA SER A 19 20.94 -15.47 26.17
C SER A 19 22.06 -14.58 25.58
N CYS A 20 22.02 -14.42 24.26
CA CYS A 20 22.49 -13.20 23.62
C CYS A 20 21.27 -12.32 23.39
N THR A 21 20.81 -11.68 24.45
CA THR A 21 19.93 -10.52 24.35
C THR A 21 20.80 -9.32 23.98
N LEU A 22 20.29 -8.50 23.07
CA LEU A 22 20.76 -7.16 22.68
C LEU A 22 21.70 -7.09 21.46
N SER A 23 21.11 -6.83 20.29
CA SER A 23 21.40 -5.56 19.62
C SER A 23 20.19 -5.17 18.77
N GLN A 24 19.74 -3.95 19.00
CA GLN A 24 18.58 -3.34 18.37
C GLN A 24 18.74 -3.38 16.85
N GLY A 25 17.65 -3.74 16.17
CA GLY A 25 17.49 -3.48 14.75
C GLY A 25 17.62 -1.98 14.53
N VAL A 26 18.68 -1.60 13.82
CA VAL A 26 18.73 -0.34 13.10
C VAL A 26 18.74 -0.73 11.63
N ASP A 27 17.54 -0.88 11.07
CA ASP A 27 17.39 -0.91 9.63
C ASP A 27 17.97 0.41 9.11
N SER A 28 19.12 0.30 8.46
CA SER A 28 19.78 1.40 7.76
C SER A 28 18.89 1.83 6.60
N GLN A 29 17.91 2.69 6.88
CA GLN A 29 17.12 3.33 5.86
C GLN A 29 17.99 4.41 5.21
N ALA A 30 18.35 4.16 3.95
CA ALA A 30 18.84 5.20 3.05
C ALA A 30 17.86 6.39 3.12
N MET A 31 18.33 7.52 3.66
CA MET A 31 17.56 8.76 3.73
C MET A 31 17.37 9.29 2.31
N SER A 32 16.37 8.77 1.64
CA SER A 32 15.66 9.50 0.61
C SER A 32 14.95 10.64 1.33
N THR A 33 15.11 11.87 0.85
CA THR A 33 14.43 13.06 1.38
C THR A 33 12.91 12.85 1.25
N ARG A 34 12.31 12.24 2.27
CA ARG A 34 10.88 11.92 2.33
C ARG A 34 10.20 12.99 3.16
N THR A 35 9.32 13.75 2.54
CA THR A 35 8.57 14.85 3.19
C THR A 35 7.39 14.33 4.02
N VAL A 36 6.92 13.10 3.73
CA VAL A 36 5.75 12.49 4.35
C VAL A 36 6.06 11.03 4.70
N ASP A 37 5.74 10.65 5.94
CA ASP A 37 5.93 9.29 6.43
C ASP A 37 4.64 8.46 6.35
N ILE A 38 4.81 7.17 6.05
CA ILE A 38 3.71 6.20 6.03
C ILE A 38 3.86 5.31 7.27
N PRO A 39 2.99 5.45 8.28
CA PRO A 39 3.05 4.63 9.49
C PRO A 39 2.81 3.15 9.15
N ALA A 40 3.31 2.26 10.02
CA ALA A 40 3.18 0.82 9.83
C ALA A 40 1.72 0.37 9.73
N ASP A 41 0.82 1.03 10.46
CA ASP A 41 -0.61 0.74 10.48
C ASP A 41 -1.24 0.84 9.07
N VAL A 42 -0.93 1.93 8.36
CA VAL A 42 -1.42 2.15 6.98
C VAL A 42 -0.83 1.09 6.03
N LYS A 43 0.42 0.68 6.23
CA LYS A 43 1.04 -0.39 5.41
C LYS A 43 0.35 -1.73 5.64
N ASP A 44 -0.03 -2.02 6.88
CA ASP A 44 -0.71 -3.26 7.21
C ASP A 44 -2.15 -3.27 6.69
N GLU A 45 -2.84 -2.13 6.67
CA GLU A 45 -4.14 -1.98 6.00
C GLU A 45 -4.02 -2.13 4.47
N LEU A 46 -3.01 -1.54 3.84
CA LEU A 46 -2.73 -1.76 2.41
C LEU A 46 -2.45 -3.23 2.08
N LYS A 47 -1.67 -3.92 2.92
CA LYS A 47 -1.45 -5.37 2.76
C LYS A 47 -2.73 -6.16 2.91
N LYS A 48 -3.53 -5.87 3.95
CA LYS A 48 -4.84 -6.51 4.15
C LYS A 48 -5.74 -6.28 2.94
N PHE A 49 -5.77 -5.06 2.39
CA PHE A 49 -6.53 -4.73 1.19
C PHE A 49 -6.05 -5.52 -0.02
N ARG A 50 -4.73 -5.67 -0.22
CA ARG A 50 -4.14 -6.44 -1.32
C ARG A 50 -4.46 -7.94 -1.25
N PHE A 51 -4.46 -8.52 -0.04
CA PHE A 51 -4.76 -9.94 0.16
C PHE A 51 -6.26 -10.24 0.29
N ALA A 52 -7.07 -9.24 0.65
CA ALA A 52 -8.51 -9.38 0.74
C ALA A 52 -9.11 -9.52 -0.67
N HIS A 53 -9.35 -10.75 -1.08
CA HIS A 53 -10.12 -11.01 -2.29
C HIS A 53 -11.60 -10.70 -2.03
N ARG A 54 -12.05 -9.52 -2.49
CA ARG A 54 -13.46 -9.12 -2.43
C ARG A 54 -14.16 -9.40 -3.74
N LYS A 55 -15.46 -9.68 -3.67
CA LYS A 55 -16.36 -9.71 -4.83
C LYS A 55 -16.91 -8.31 -4.98
N GLY A 56 -16.80 -7.72 -6.17
CA GLY A 56 -17.18 -6.33 -6.40
C GLY A 56 -16.07 -5.30 -6.16
N SER A 57 -16.45 -4.03 -6.34
CA SER A 57 -15.53 -2.89 -6.27
C SER A 57 -15.37 -2.40 -4.84
N SER A 58 -14.13 -2.18 -4.43
CA SER A 58 -13.79 -1.65 -3.10
C SER A 58 -12.72 -0.59 -3.25
N ALA A 59 -12.78 0.45 -2.42
CA ALA A 59 -11.81 1.52 -2.41
C ALA A 59 -11.30 1.79 -0.98
N LEU A 60 -10.00 2.01 -0.87
CA LEU A 60 -9.35 2.47 0.36
C LEU A 60 -8.89 3.91 0.15
N SER A 61 -9.45 4.85 0.90
CA SER A 61 -9.04 6.25 0.84
C SER A 61 -7.99 6.58 1.90
N VAL A 62 -6.94 7.27 1.49
CA VAL A 62 -5.81 7.66 2.33
C VAL A 62 -5.61 9.17 2.20
N LYS A 63 -5.52 9.84 3.36
CA LYS A 63 -5.27 11.28 3.46
C LYS A 63 -3.90 11.57 4.06
N ILE A 64 -3.38 12.75 3.75
CA ILE A 64 -2.16 13.28 4.37
C ILE A 64 -2.58 14.25 5.48
N VAL A 65 -2.10 14.01 6.70
CA VAL A 65 -2.31 14.92 7.83
C VAL A 65 -1.18 15.94 7.86
N LYS A 66 -1.47 17.21 7.55
CA LYS A 66 -0.47 18.29 7.48
C LYS A 66 0.25 18.53 8.82
N SER A 67 -0.41 18.32 9.96
CA SER A 67 0.17 18.60 11.29
C SER A 67 1.27 17.63 11.68
N SER A 68 1.13 16.35 11.33
CA SER A 68 2.11 15.31 11.63
C SER A 68 2.99 14.94 10.44
N LEU A 69 2.67 15.41 9.23
CA LEU A 69 3.30 14.98 7.98
C LEU A 69 3.25 13.45 7.80
N THR A 70 2.16 12.83 8.29
CA THR A 70 1.94 11.39 8.17
C THR A 70 0.71 11.09 7.32
N MET A 71 0.72 9.94 6.65
CA MET A 71 -0.48 9.41 6.00
C MET A 71 -1.37 8.70 7.02
N ALA A 72 -2.68 8.82 6.84
CA ALA A 72 -3.68 8.11 7.62
C ALA A 72 -4.76 7.58 6.67
N VAL A 73 -5.26 6.39 6.95
CA VAL A 73 -6.48 5.90 6.28
C VAL A 73 -7.65 6.74 6.77
N ASP A 74 -8.48 7.19 5.84
CA ASP A 74 -9.68 7.93 6.18
C ASP A 74 -10.88 7.00 6.21
N GLU A 75 -11.22 6.42 5.06
CA GLU A 75 -12.42 5.61 4.90
C GLU A 75 -12.17 4.38 4.01
N GLU A 76 -12.74 3.25 4.42
CA GLU A 76 -12.84 2.02 3.64
C GLU A 76 -14.22 1.92 3.01
N LEU A 77 -14.29 2.13 1.70
CA LEU A 77 -15.50 2.03 0.90
C LEU A 77 -15.61 0.61 0.33
N LYS A 78 -16.66 -0.12 0.70
CA LYS A 78 -16.87 -1.53 0.32
C LYS A 78 -18.16 -1.67 -0.46
N ASP A 79 -18.12 -2.49 -1.51
CA ASP A 79 -19.27 -2.89 -2.30
C ASP A 79 -20.03 -1.71 -2.94
N MET A 80 -19.30 -0.69 -3.40
CA MET A 80 -19.84 0.48 -4.09
C MET A 80 -19.30 0.57 -5.53
N SER A 81 -20.10 1.17 -6.41
CA SER A 81 -19.70 1.47 -7.78
C SER A 81 -18.63 2.56 -7.83
N VAL A 82 -17.92 2.67 -8.96
CA VAL A 82 -16.86 3.68 -9.15
C VAL A 82 -17.41 5.10 -9.03
N GLU A 83 -18.64 5.32 -9.47
CA GLU A 83 -19.34 6.61 -9.42
C GLU A 83 -19.72 6.98 -7.99
N GLU A 84 -20.30 6.05 -7.22
CA GLU A 84 -20.59 6.28 -5.79
C GLU A 84 -19.31 6.55 -4.99
N ILE A 85 -18.22 5.86 -5.32
CA ILE A 85 -16.90 6.12 -4.72
C ILE A 85 -16.43 7.54 -5.07
N ALA A 86 -16.70 8.03 -6.29
CA ALA A 86 -16.34 9.38 -6.71
C ALA A 86 -17.11 10.45 -5.92
N ASP A 87 -18.39 10.21 -5.65
CA ASP A 87 -19.29 11.12 -4.93
C ASP A 87 -18.96 11.23 -3.43
N GLU A 88 -18.49 10.14 -2.81
CA GLU A 88 -18.03 10.16 -1.41
C GLU A 88 -16.67 10.88 -1.24
N LEU A 89 -15.94 11.12 -2.34
CA LEU A 89 -14.64 11.80 -2.27
C LEU A 89 -14.82 13.33 -2.18
N PRO A 90 -14.08 14.01 -1.29
CA PRO A 90 -14.17 15.45 -1.14
C PRO A 90 -13.53 16.20 -2.32
N GLU A 91 -14.21 17.24 -2.80
CA GLU A 91 -13.75 18.09 -3.91
C GLU A 91 -12.70 19.15 -3.50
N ASN A 92 -12.45 19.32 -2.20
CA ASN A 92 -11.60 20.40 -1.68
C ASN A 92 -10.26 19.91 -1.09
N SER A 93 -10.03 18.59 -1.06
CA SER A 93 -8.81 18.02 -0.47
C SER A 93 -8.26 16.87 -1.32
N PRO A 94 -6.93 16.81 -1.51
CA PRO A 94 -6.31 15.76 -2.30
C PRO A 94 -6.25 14.46 -1.51
N ARG A 95 -6.46 13.33 -2.18
CA ARG A 95 -6.49 11.99 -1.57
C ARG A 95 -5.86 10.95 -2.49
N TYR A 96 -5.30 9.91 -1.86
CA TYR A 96 -4.98 8.69 -2.57
C TYR A 96 -6.11 7.69 -2.38
N VAL A 97 -6.58 7.11 -3.47
CA VAL A 97 -7.60 6.07 -3.41
C VAL A 97 -7.06 4.83 -4.09
N VAL A 98 -6.96 3.73 -3.33
CA VAL A 98 -6.60 2.43 -3.90
C VAL A 98 -7.90 1.70 -4.23
N LEU A 99 -8.18 1.55 -5.51
CA LEU A 99 -9.36 0.88 -6.03
C LEU A 99 -9.03 -0.56 -6.40
N SER A 100 -9.78 -1.50 -5.87
CA SER A 100 -9.90 -2.87 -6.38
C SER A 100 -11.15 -2.91 -7.26
N TYR A 101 -10.97 -3.10 -8.56
CA TYR A 101 -12.08 -3.10 -9.52
C TYR A 101 -12.27 -4.49 -10.12
N GLU A 102 -13.50 -5.01 -10.13
CA GLU A 102 -13.81 -6.31 -10.74
C GLU A 102 -13.95 -6.16 -12.27
N LEU A 103 -12.89 -6.49 -13.00
CA LEU A 103 -12.85 -6.45 -14.46
C LEU A 103 -13.18 -7.82 -15.05
N LYS A 104 -14.27 -7.87 -15.82
CA LYS A 104 -14.66 -9.04 -16.62
C LYS A 104 -14.05 -8.93 -18.00
N HIS A 105 -13.06 -9.76 -18.28
CA HIS A 105 -12.47 -9.81 -19.62
C HIS A 105 -13.43 -10.49 -20.60
N LYS A 106 -13.27 -10.16 -21.89
CA LYS A 106 -14.01 -10.81 -22.99
C LYS A 106 -13.80 -12.33 -23.06
N ASP A 107 -12.72 -12.83 -22.46
CA ASP A 107 -12.38 -14.27 -22.31
C ASP A 107 -13.17 -14.97 -21.18
N GLY A 108 -14.09 -14.27 -20.50
CA GLY A 108 -14.86 -14.81 -19.38
C GLY A 108 -14.09 -14.90 -18.05
N ARG A 109 -12.80 -14.51 -18.05
CA ARG A 109 -12.00 -14.41 -16.82
C ARG A 109 -12.39 -13.16 -16.04
N ILE A 110 -12.57 -13.33 -14.74
CA ILE A 110 -12.78 -12.24 -13.80
C ILE A 110 -11.43 -11.97 -13.14
N SER A 111 -10.95 -10.74 -13.24
CA SER A 111 -9.74 -10.30 -12.55
C SER A 111 -10.06 -9.08 -11.69
N ASN A 112 -9.38 -8.96 -10.56
CA ASN A 112 -9.53 -7.82 -9.65
C ASN A 112 -8.21 -7.04 -9.61
N PRO A 113 -7.86 -6.29 -10.67
CA PRO A 113 -6.68 -5.45 -10.64
C PRO A 113 -6.80 -4.33 -9.59
N LEU A 114 -5.66 -3.97 -9.02
CA LEU A 114 -5.51 -2.83 -8.14
C LEU A 114 -5.09 -1.61 -8.98
N LEU A 115 -5.79 -0.50 -8.77
CA LEU A 115 -5.53 0.79 -9.40
C LEU A 115 -5.33 1.86 -8.32
N LEU A 116 -4.30 2.68 -8.48
CA LEU A 116 -4.09 3.85 -7.64
C LEU A 116 -4.71 5.06 -8.32
N ILE A 117 -5.68 5.68 -7.68
CA ILE A 117 -6.27 6.93 -8.13
C ILE A 117 -5.62 8.07 -7.33
N ASN A 118 -4.96 8.95 -8.07
CA ASN A 118 -4.43 10.21 -7.58
C ASN A 118 -5.52 11.27 -7.69
N TRP A 119 -6.29 11.46 -6.63
CA TRP A 119 -7.35 12.46 -6.55
C TRP A 119 -6.76 13.80 -6.13
N ALA A 120 -6.77 14.76 -7.05
CA ALA A 120 -6.19 16.09 -6.84
C ALA A 120 -7.10 17.17 -7.46
N PRO A 121 -8.23 17.51 -6.80
CA PRO A 121 -9.16 18.49 -7.32
C PRO A 121 -8.55 19.90 -7.24
N SER A 122 -8.92 20.76 -8.19
CA SER A 122 -8.39 22.12 -8.35
C SER A 122 -8.68 23.05 -7.16
N GLY A 123 -9.70 22.75 -6.35
CA GLY A 123 -10.06 23.51 -5.14
C GLY A 123 -9.14 23.28 -3.94
N SER A 124 -8.13 22.40 -4.07
CA SER A 124 -7.23 22.06 -2.97
C SER A 124 -6.19 23.16 -2.67
N PRO A 125 -5.82 23.39 -1.40
CA PRO A 125 -4.77 24.34 -1.06
C PRO A 125 -3.41 23.86 -1.60
N THR A 126 -2.62 24.80 -2.14
CA THR A 126 -1.33 24.53 -2.80
C THR A 126 -0.34 23.77 -1.90
N ASP A 127 -0.34 24.04 -0.61
CA ASP A 127 0.49 23.33 0.38
C ASP A 127 0.21 21.82 0.37
N LEU A 128 -1.07 21.42 0.39
CA LEU A 128 -1.45 20.01 0.40
C LEU A 128 -1.18 19.36 -0.94
N MET A 129 -1.43 20.06 -2.06
CA MET A 129 -1.14 19.55 -3.39
C MET A 129 0.36 19.28 -3.59
N THR A 130 1.22 20.16 -3.06
CA THR A 130 2.68 19.99 -3.15
C THR A 130 3.13 18.78 -2.35
N LEU A 131 2.62 18.62 -1.12
CA LEU A 131 2.89 17.44 -0.30
C LEU A 131 2.42 16.16 -1.01
N HIS A 132 1.18 16.16 -1.51
CA HIS A 132 0.59 15.03 -2.23
C HIS A 132 1.38 14.66 -3.50
N ALA A 133 1.80 15.64 -4.30
CA ALA A 133 2.62 15.37 -5.48
C ALA A 133 3.99 14.78 -5.08
N SER A 134 4.61 15.30 -4.01
CA SER A 134 5.92 14.81 -3.54
C SER A 134 5.86 13.39 -2.99
N SER A 135 4.75 13.00 -2.35
CA SER A 135 4.60 11.68 -1.71
C SER A 135 3.96 10.62 -2.60
N LEU A 136 3.45 10.98 -3.79
CA LEU A 136 2.77 10.06 -4.71
C LEU A 136 3.65 8.87 -5.10
N SER A 137 4.90 9.14 -5.51
CA SER A 137 5.83 8.08 -5.92
C SER A 137 6.16 7.13 -4.77
N TYR A 138 6.22 7.65 -3.55
CA TYR A 138 6.47 6.85 -2.35
C TYR A 138 5.26 5.98 -1.98
N PHE A 139 4.06 6.54 -2.08
CA PHE A 139 2.82 5.79 -1.86
C PHE A 139 2.64 4.69 -2.91
N GLN A 140 2.90 4.97 -4.19
CA GLN A 140 2.82 3.99 -5.27
C GLN A 140 3.75 2.79 -5.03
N GLN A 141 5.00 3.05 -4.63
CA GLN A 141 5.96 1.99 -4.29
C GLN A 141 5.50 1.16 -3.07
N THR A 142 4.93 1.83 -2.06
CA THR A 142 4.49 1.18 -0.83
C THR A 142 3.22 0.33 -1.04
N ALA A 143 2.31 0.81 -1.89
CA ALA A 143 1.09 0.10 -2.24
C ALA A 143 1.32 -0.99 -3.32
N GLU A 144 2.53 -1.06 -3.91
CA GLU A 144 2.91 -2.00 -4.97
C GLU A 144 1.96 -1.98 -6.18
N VAL A 145 1.40 -0.80 -6.49
CA VAL A 145 0.42 -0.66 -7.58
C VAL A 145 1.07 -0.23 -8.88
N ALA A 146 0.83 -1.02 -9.93
CA ALA A 146 1.42 -0.79 -11.26
C ALA A 146 0.68 0.28 -12.07
N LYS A 147 -0.64 0.39 -11.92
CA LYS A 147 -1.48 1.31 -12.71
C LYS A 147 -1.88 2.51 -11.85
N VAL A 148 -1.70 3.71 -12.40
CA VAL A 148 -2.06 4.97 -11.76
C VAL A 148 -3.02 5.74 -12.68
N LEU A 149 -4.12 6.23 -12.12
CA LEU A 149 -5.06 7.13 -12.76
C LEU A 149 -5.00 8.48 -12.04
N GLU A 150 -4.70 9.55 -12.76
CA GLU A 150 -4.76 10.90 -12.22
C GLU A 150 -6.13 11.51 -12.52
N VAL A 151 -6.80 12.00 -11.47
CA VAL A 151 -8.10 12.66 -11.58
C VAL A 151 -7.98 14.06 -10.98
N ARG A 152 -8.19 15.07 -11.81
CA ARG A 152 -8.16 16.50 -11.43
C ARG A 152 -9.51 17.19 -11.56
N GLU A 153 -10.41 16.61 -12.35
CA GLU A 153 -11.70 17.19 -12.72
C GLU A 153 -12.81 16.85 -11.71
N GLY A 154 -12.47 16.28 -10.55
CA GLY A 154 -13.43 15.89 -9.53
C GLY A 154 -14.17 14.60 -9.88
N ALA A 155 -15.41 14.47 -9.42
CA ALA A 155 -16.18 13.23 -9.53
C ALA A 155 -16.44 12.83 -10.99
N GLU A 156 -16.60 13.82 -11.87
CA GLU A 156 -16.81 13.63 -13.31
C GLU A 156 -15.63 12.96 -14.01
N GLY A 157 -14.41 13.07 -13.45
CA GLY A 157 -13.21 12.47 -14.03
C GLY A 157 -13.00 11.01 -13.65
N LEU A 158 -13.76 10.49 -12.67
CA LEU A 158 -13.65 9.10 -12.21
C LEU A 158 -14.84 8.28 -12.73
N THR A 159 -14.84 7.98 -14.03
CA THR A 159 -15.84 7.10 -14.64
C THR A 159 -15.34 5.65 -14.74
N THR A 160 -16.28 4.70 -14.81
CA THR A 160 -15.99 3.28 -15.06
C THR A 160 -15.18 3.09 -16.35
N GLU A 161 -15.50 3.87 -17.38
CA GLU A 161 -14.83 3.87 -18.68
C GLU A 161 -13.37 4.32 -18.60
N ALA A 162 -13.08 5.36 -17.79
CA ALA A 162 -11.72 5.84 -17.58
C ALA A 162 -10.86 4.80 -16.85
N VAL A 163 -11.45 4.12 -15.86
CA VAL A 163 -10.82 3.01 -15.15
C VAL A 163 -10.54 1.84 -16.11
N ASP A 164 -11.54 1.41 -16.87
CA ASP A 164 -11.41 0.34 -17.85
C ASP A 164 -10.35 0.66 -18.91
N ALA A 165 -10.33 1.90 -19.42
CA ALA A 165 -9.32 2.34 -20.38
C ALA A 165 -7.89 2.22 -19.82
N LYS A 166 -7.67 2.56 -18.54
CA LYS A 166 -6.35 2.41 -17.91
C LYS A 166 -5.97 0.96 -17.62
N LEU A 167 -6.94 0.12 -17.31
CA LEU A 167 -6.72 -1.29 -17.03
C LEU A 167 -6.47 -2.10 -18.32
N LEU A 168 -7.14 -1.75 -19.41
CA LEU A 168 -7.00 -2.40 -20.71
C LEU A 168 -5.82 -1.86 -21.54
N ALA A 169 -5.31 -0.67 -21.21
CA ALA A 169 -4.10 -0.12 -21.82
C ALA A 169 -2.86 -0.92 -21.38
N ASN A 170 -2.31 -1.71 -22.29
CA ASN A 170 -1.03 -2.42 -22.15
C ASN A 170 0.11 -1.62 -22.77
#